data_AF-A0A4U0WAY6-F1
#
_entry.id   AF-A0A4U0WAY6-F1
#
_cell.length_a   1.000
_cell.length_b   1.000
_cell.length_c   1.000
_cell.angle_alpha   90.00
_cell.angle_beta   90.00
_cell.angle_gamma   90.00
#
_symmetry.space_group_name_H-M   'P 1'
#
loop_
_entity.id
_entity.type
_entity.pdbx_description
1 polymer ?
#
loop_
_entity_poly.entity_id
_entity_poly.type
_entity_poly.pdbx_seq_one_letter_code
_entity_poly.pdbx_strand_id
1 'polypeptide(L)'
;MDFHISGESYAGHYIPVFANEILSHKKTNINLKSLLIGNGLTDGLTQYAYYRPMACGEGGWPAVLDASECQSMDNALPRCQSLIQNCYNSESVWSCVPASIYCNNAMMGPYQKTGTNVYDIRGRCEDSSNLCYSELGWISEYLNDKKVMKALGAEVSKYDSCNFDINRNFLFQGDWMQPFHRLVP
;
A
#
# COMPACT_ATOMS: atom_id res chain seq x y z
N MET A 1 -11.93 21.47 -19.32
CA MET A 1 -12.10 21.14 -17.89
C MET A 1 -10.76 20.63 -17.39
N ASP A 2 -10.42 20.97 -16.16
CA ASP A 2 -9.21 20.45 -15.52
C ASP A 2 -9.49 19.07 -14.95
N PHE A 3 -8.52 18.16 -15.09
CA PHE A 3 -8.64 16.78 -14.65
C PHE A 3 -7.55 16.46 -13.64
N HIS A 4 -7.90 15.79 -12.55
CA HIS A 4 -6.99 15.45 -11.47
C HIS A 4 -7.14 13.98 -11.11
N ILE A 5 -6.07 13.34 -10.67
CA ILE A 5 -6.10 11.97 -10.13
C ILE A 5 -5.68 12.04 -8.67
N SER A 6 -6.51 11.47 -7.79
CA SER A 6 -6.21 11.35 -6.37
C SER A 6 -6.41 9.92 -5.89
N GLY A 7 -5.62 9.50 -4.91
CA GLY A 7 -5.76 8.20 -4.28
C GLY A 7 -4.80 8.05 -3.10
N GLU A 8 -4.89 6.91 -2.43
CA GLU A 8 -4.11 6.63 -1.24
C GLU A 8 -3.46 5.24 -1.25
N SER A 9 -2.53 5.02 -0.31
CA SER A 9 -1.91 3.71 -0.10
C SER A 9 -1.24 3.17 -1.38
N TYR A 10 -1.73 2.04 -1.92
CA TYR A 10 -1.19 1.44 -3.14
C TYR A 10 -1.43 2.29 -4.41
N ALA A 11 -2.27 3.33 -4.33
CA ALA A 11 -2.36 4.33 -5.39
C ALA A 11 -1.05 5.12 -5.56
N GLY A 12 -0.14 5.06 -4.58
CA GLY A 12 1.24 5.54 -4.75
C GLY A 12 2.02 4.81 -5.86
N HIS A 13 1.61 3.59 -6.24
CA HIS A 13 2.09 2.86 -7.43
C HIS A 13 1.28 3.27 -8.67
N TYR A 14 -0.05 3.25 -8.57
CA TYR A 14 -0.93 3.48 -9.71
C TYR A 14 -0.82 4.87 -10.30
N ILE A 15 -0.80 5.90 -9.46
CA ILE A 15 -0.96 7.29 -9.89
C ILE A 15 0.21 7.76 -10.76
N PRO A 16 1.49 7.53 -10.41
CA PRO A 16 2.61 7.84 -11.30
C PRO A 16 2.52 7.10 -12.64
N VAL A 17 2.19 5.79 -12.62
CA VAL A 17 2.07 4.96 -13.84
C VAL A 17 0.94 5.46 -14.74
N PHE A 18 -0.24 5.74 -14.18
CA PHE A 18 -1.41 6.22 -14.92
C PHE A 18 -1.18 7.62 -15.48
N ALA A 19 -0.53 8.50 -14.72
CA ALA A 19 -0.17 9.83 -15.20
C ALA A 19 0.79 9.74 -16.39
N ASN A 20 1.83 8.93 -16.28
CA ASN A 20 2.78 8.70 -17.37
C ASN A 20 2.09 8.12 -18.61
N GLU A 21 1.17 7.15 -18.43
CA GLU A 21 0.38 6.58 -19.53
C GLU A 21 -0.44 7.67 -20.23
N ILE A 22 -1.25 8.45 -19.49
CA ILE A 22 -2.07 9.53 -20.06
C ILE A 22 -1.22 10.54 -20.83
N LEU A 23 -0.09 10.95 -20.26
CA LEU A 23 0.81 11.95 -20.86
C LEU A 23 1.59 11.41 -22.07
N SER A 24 1.75 10.08 -22.19
CA SER A 24 2.39 9.45 -23.36
C SER A 24 1.54 9.55 -24.63
N HIS A 25 0.22 9.69 -24.49
CA HIS A 25 -0.71 9.80 -25.62
C HIS A 25 -0.79 11.22 -26.18
N LYS A 26 -0.18 11.44 -27.34
CA LYS A 26 -0.22 12.73 -28.07
C LYS A 26 -1.63 13.21 -28.42
N LYS A 27 -2.60 12.29 -28.52
CA LYS A 27 -4.01 12.57 -28.82
C LYS A 27 -4.90 12.16 -27.65
N THR A 28 -4.63 12.72 -26.48
CA THR A 28 -5.51 12.57 -25.31
C THR A 28 -6.53 13.69 -25.27
N ASN A 29 -7.77 13.36 -24.90
CA ASN A 29 -8.80 14.33 -24.53
C ASN A 29 -8.77 14.65 -23.02
N ILE A 30 -7.81 14.09 -22.29
CA ILE A 30 -7.64 14.28 -20.84
C ILE A 30 -6.60 15.36 -20.59
N ASN A 31 -7.03 16.46 -20.00
CA ASN A 31 -6.18 17.58 -19.58
C ASN A 31 -5.77 17.40 -18.11
N LEU A 32 -4.83 16.48 -17.87
CA LEU A 32 -4.32 16.16 -16.53
C LEU A 32 -3.55 17.35 -15.93
N LYS A 33 -3.99 17.81 -14.76
CA LYS A 33 -3.48 19.02 -14.09
C LYS A 33 -2.69 18.74 -12.82
N SER A 34 -3.13 17.79 -12.00
CA SER A 34 -2.38 17.43 -10.80
C SER A 34 -2.67 16.00 -10.35
N LEU A 35 -1.75 15.51 -9.52
CA LEU A 35 -1.81 14.23 -8.85
C LEU A 35 -1.82 14.48 -7.34
N LEU A 36 -2.64 13.77 -6.58
CA LEU A 36 -2.68 13.83 -5.12
C LEU A 36 -2.55 12.41 -4.56
N ILE A 37 -1.49 12.15 -3.80
CA ILE A 37 -1.21 10.82 -3.23
C ILE A 37 -1.16 10.95 -1.72
N GLY A 38 -2.16 10.40 -1.02
CA GLY A 38 -2.23 10.37 0.44
C GLY A 38 -1.63 9.09 1.00
N ASN A 39 -0.74 9.18 1.99
CA ASN A 39 -0.19 8.01 2.71
C ASN A 39 0.26 6.85 1.78
N GLY A 40 0.85 7.19 0.63
CA GLY A 40 1.13 6.23 -0.44
C GLY A 40 2.45 5.48 -0.25
N LEU A 41 2.52 4.27 -0.79
CA LEU A 41 3.79 3.58 -1.06
C LEU A 41 4.19 3.92 -2.50
N THR A 42 5.37 4.52 -2.71
CA THR A 42 5.82 4.97 -4.04
C THR A 42 7.31 4.67 -4.26
N ASP A 43 8.15 4.94 -3.26
CA ASP A 43 9.58 4.60 -3.23
C ASP A 43 9.84 3.66 -2.04
N GLY A 44 9.65 2.36 -2.27
CA GLY A 44 9.89 1.33 -1.26
C GLY A 44 11.32 1.34 -0.70
N LEU A 45 12.34 1.65 -1.51
CA LEU A 45 13.72 1.64 -1.03
C LEU A 45 13.96 2.68 0.07
N THR A 46 13.42 3.89 -0.13
CA THR A 46 13.50 4.98 0.84
C THR A 46 12.52 4.77 1.99
N GLN A 47 11.26 4.45 1.69
CA GLN A 47 10.20 4.41 2.70
C GLN A 47 10.37 3.29 3.73
N TYR A 48 10.95 2.14 3.38
CA TYR A 48 11.09 1.03 4.32
C TYR A 48 12.03 1.32 5.49
N ALA A 49 12.96 2.26 5.34
CA ALA A 49 13.82 2.71 6.44
C ALA A 49 13.02 3.40 7.55
N TYR A 50 11.81 3.91 7.27
CA TYR A 50 11.02 4.67 8.21
C TYR A 50 10.04 3.84 9.06
N TYR A 51 9.87 2.54 8.78
CA TYR A 51 9.04 1.67 9.62
C TYR A 51 9.56 1.61 11.06
N ARG A 52 10.88 1.44 11.23
CA ARG A 52 11.52 1.34 12.55
C ARG A 52 11.36 2.65 13.35
N PRO A 53 11.82 3.84 12.90
CA PRO A 53 11.69 5.06 13.69
C PRO A 53 10.21 5.40 13.99
N MET A 54 9.29 5.12 13.07
CA MET A 54 7.85 5.33 13.32
C MET A 54 7.33 4.46 14.48
N ALA A 55 7.65 3.16 14.48
CA ALA A 55 7.17 2.22 15.50
C ALA A 55 7.94 2.31 16.84
N CYS A 56 9.15 2.87 16.82
CA CYS A 56 10.09 2.92 17.95
C CYS A 56 10.19 4.30 18.61
N GLY A 57 9.17 5.15 18.47
CA GLY A 57 9.04 6.37 19.26
C GLY A 57 9.60 7.65 18.62
N GLU A 58 10.05 7.59 17.37
CA GLU A 58 10.70 8.72 16.68
C GLU A 58 9.78 9.35 15.61
N GLY A 59 8.55 8.83 15.44
CA GLY A 59 7.56 9.30 14.48
C GLY A 59 6.50 10.27 15.02
N GLY A 60 6.69 10.80 16.23
CA GLY A 60 5.71 11.71 16.88
C GLY A 60 4.65 11.00 17.73
N TRP A 61 4.78 9.69 17.94
CA TRP A 61 3.99 8.89 18.88
C TRP A 61 4.93 8.01 19.72
N PRO A 62 4.61 7.67 20.98
CA PRO A 62 5.44 6.78 21.79
C PRO A 62 5.70 5.42 21.12
N ALA A 63 6.83 4.80 21.46
CA ALA A 63 7.18 3.49 20.95
C ALA A 63 6.09 2.46 21.26
N VAL A 64 5.72 1.68 20.24
CA VAL A 64 4.76 0.57 20.35
C VAL A 64 5.43 -0.80 20.27
N LEU A 65 6.72 -0.83 19.94
CA LEU A 65 7.59 -2.00 19.94
C LEU A 65 8.58 -1.93 21.09
N ASP A 66 9.03 -3.09 21.57
CA ASP A 66 10.11 -3.15 22.54
C ASP A 66 11.49 -2.91 21.89
N ALA A 67 12.50 -2.64 22.71
CA ALA A 67 13.85 -2.35 22.23
C ALA A 67 14.47 -3.52 21.44
N SER A 68 14.08 -4.76 21.74
CA SER A 68 14.60 -5.94 21.05
C SER A 68 14.02 -6.09 19.65
N GLU A 69 12.72 -5.80 19.48
CA GLU A 69 12.05 -5.74 18.18
C GLU A 69 12.61 -4.60 17.33
N CYS A 70 12.78 -3.41 17.91
CA CYS A 70 13.41 -2.28 17.24
C CYS A 70 14.83 -2.62 16.74
N GLN A 71 15.65 -3.25 17.59
CA GLN A 71 16.99 -3.71 17.20
C GLN A 71 16.94 -4.79 16.11
N SER A 72 15.95 -5.68 16.14
CA SER A 72 15.78 -6.70 15.10
C SER A 72 15.45 -6.07 13.75
N MET A 73 14.66 -4.98 13.72
CA MET A 73 14.37 -4.23 12.50
C MET A 73 15.62 -3.54 11.95
N ASP A 74 16.43 -2.92 12.83
CA ASP A 74 17.70 -2.28 12.46
C ASP A 74 18.66 -3.30 11.82
N ASN A 75 18.74 -4.51 12.37
CA ASN A 75 19.58 -5.59 11.84
C ASN A 75 19.09 -6.11 10.47
N ALA A 76 17.78 -6.09 10.22
CA ALA A 76 17.18 -6.60 8.99
C ALA A 76 17.16 -5.58 7.85
N LEU A 77 17.14 -4.28 8.17
CA LEU A 77 16.99 -3.20 7.20
C LEU A 77 18.04 -3.23 6.07
N PRO A 78 19.36 -3.42 6.32
CA PRO A 78 20.35 -3.46 5.24
C PRO A 78 20.07 -4.56 4.22
N ARG A 79 19.63 -5.74 4.68
CA ARG A 79 19.29 -6.85 3.78
C ARG A 79 18.01 -6.54 3.00
N CYS A 80 17.01 -5.97 3.65
CA CYS A 80 15.77 -5.54 2.99
C CYS A 80 16.07 -4.53 1.88
N GLN A 81 16.79 -3.44 2.17
CA GLN A 81 17.14 -2.42 1.18
C GLN A 81 17.97 -2.99 0.02
N SER A 82 18.91 -3.90 0.31
CA SER A 82 19.67 -4.58 -0.75
C SER A 82 18.77 -5.40 -1.69
N LEU A 83 17.77 -6.11 -1.15
CA LEU A 83 16.81 -6.86 -1.96
C LEU A 83 15.92 -5.94 -2.80
N ILE A 84 15.44 -4.84 -2.23
CA ILE A 84 14.66 -3.83 -2.98
C ILE A 84 15.52 -3.22 -4.09
N GLN A 85 16.79 -2.88 -3.81
CA GLN A 85 17.70 -2.34 -4.83
C GLN A 85 17.92 -3.33 -5.99
N ASN A 86 18.02 -4.64 -5.69
CA ASN A 86 18.13 -5.65 -6.74
C ASN A 86 16.85 -5.76 -7.58
N CYS A 87 15.67 -5.60 -6.96
CA CYS A 87 14.41 -5.47 -7.68
C CYS A 87 14.39 -4.22 -8.56
N TYR A 88 14.81 -3.06 -8.03
CA TYR A 88 14.89 -1.82 -8.79
C TYR A 88 15.82 -1.89 -10.01
N ASN A 89 16.87 -2.71 -9.95
CA ASN A 89 17.85 -2.85 -11.02
C ASN A 89 17.40 -3.84 -12.10
N SER A 90 16.64 -4.87 -11.74
CA SER A 90 16.28 -5.96 -12.66
C SER A 90 14.82 -6.00 -13.06
N GLU A 91 13.94 -5.38 -12.25
CA GLU A 91 12.48 -5.36 -12.39
C GLU A 91 11.87 -6.75 -12.61
N SER A 92 12.59 -7.78 -12.14
CA SER A 92 12.25 -9.18 -12.35
C SER A 92 11.49 -9.75 -11.17
N VAL A 93 10.43 -10.51 -11.45
CA VAL A 93 9.65 -11.27 -10.46
C VAL A 93 10.56 -12.04 -9.48
N TRP A 94 11.65 -12.64 -9.98
CA TRP A 94 12.60 -13.43 -9.18
C TRP A 94 13.37 -12.62 -8.14
N SER A 95 13.50 -11.31 -8.33
CA SER A 95 14.14 -10.40 -7.38
C SER A 95 13.11 -9.67 -6.51
N CYS A 96 11.98 -9.28 -7.10
CA CYS A 96 10.98 -8.44 -6.49
C CYS A 96 10.05 -9.18 -5.52
N VAL A 97 9.67 -10.43 -5.84
CA VAL A 97 8.84 -11.24 -4.94
C VAL A 97 9.59 -11.55 -3.63
N PRO A 98 10.84 -12.06 -3.65
CA PRO A 98 11.59 -12.27 -2.41
C PRO A 98 11.85 -10.99 -1.62
N ALA A 99 12.08 -9.86 -2.30
CA ALA A 99 12.22 -8.57 -1.64
C ALA A 99 10.96 -8.20 -0.87
N SER A 100 9.79 -8.32 -1.52
CA SER A 100 8.48 -8.05 -0.91
C SER A 100 8.24 -8.91 0.33
N ILE A 101 8.45 -10.23 0.22
CA ILE A 101 8.21 -11.18 1.31
C ILE A 101 9.16 -10.90 2.49
N TYR A 102 10.46 -10.76 2.24
CA TYR A 102 11.45 -10.53 3.30
C TYR A 102 11.20 -9.21 4.01
N CYS A 103 11.05 -8.12 3.26
CA CYS A 103 10.87 -6.79 3.82
C CYS A 103 9.55 -6.64 4.58
N ASN A 104 8.43 -7.15 4.06
CA ASN A 104 7.15 -7.09 4.78
C ASN A 104 7.23 -7.87 6.10
N ASN A 105 7.84 -9.05 6.08
CA ASN A 105 7.99 -9.87 7.28
C ASN A 105 8.90 -9.21 8.33
N ALA A 106 10.04 -8.66 7.91
CA ALA A 106 11.02 -8.09 8.81
C ALA A 106 10.62 -6.69 9.34
N MET A 107 10.04 -5.85 8.48
CA MET A 107 9.80 -4.44 8.79
C MET A 107 8.37 -4.16 9.27
N MET A 108 7.38 -4.94 8.82
CA MET A 108 5.98 -4.76 9.26
C MET A 108 5.54 -5.84 10.24
N GLY A 109 6.13 -7.03 10.16
CA GLY A 109 5.76 -8.18 10.99
C GLY A 109 5.78 -7.94 12.50
N PRO A 110 6.82 -7.30 13.09
CA PRO A 110 6.83 -6.97 14.52
C PRO A 110 5.63 -6.10 14.92
N TYR A 111 5.39 -5.01 14.18
CA TYR A 111 4.26 -4.11 14.40
C TYR A 111 2.91 -4.85 14.33
N GLN A 112 2.70 -5.67 13.30
CA GLN A 112 1.44 -6.40 13.13
C GLN A 112 1.15 -7.36 14.29
N LYS A 113 2.19 -7.98 14.88
CA LYS A 113 2.04 -8.89 16.04
C LYS A 113 1.58 -8.17 17.30
N THR A 114 1.80 -6.87 17.41
CA THR A 114 1.33 -6.10 18.57
C THR A 114 -0.19 -6.05 18.66
N GLY A 115 -0.91 -6.22 17.54
CA GLY A 115 -2.35 -5.97 17.44
C GLY A 115 -2.75 -4.50 17.36
N THR A 116 -1.77 -3.59 17.24
CA THR A 116 -2.00 -2.16 16.98
C THR A 116 -2.50 -1.97 15.54
N ASN A 117 -3.38 -0.99 15.32
CA ASN A 117 -3.92 -0.72 14.00
C ASN A 117 -2.79 -0.22 13.07
N VAL A 118 -2.59 -0.89 11.93
CA VAL A 118 -1.54 -0.54 10.95
C VAL A 118 -1.81 0.78 10.22
N TYR A 119 -3.05 1.25 10.28
CA TYR A 119 -3.50 2.51 9.68
C TYR A 119 -3.50 3.67 10.69
N ASP A 120 -3.51 3.37 11.99
CA ASP A 120 -3.48 4.37 13.07
C ASP A 120 -2.77 3.84 14.32
N ILE A 121 -1.54 4.31 14.56
CA ILE A 121 -0.70 3.88 15.68
C ILE A 121 -1.28 4.18 17.06
N ARG A 122 -2.30 5.05 17.14
CA ARG A 122 -2.90 5.50 18.40
C ARG A 122 -3.86 4.46 18.99
N GLY A 123 -4.33 3.51 18.18
CA GLY A 123 -5.40 2.58 18.54
C GLY A 123 -5.05 1.11 18.26
N ARG A 124 -5.83 0.22 18.88
CA ARG A 124 -5.79 -1.21 18.54
C ARG A 124 -6.54 -1.48 17.25
N CYS A 125 -6.21 -2.57 16.57
CA CYS A 125 -7.02 -3.06 15.46
C CYS A 125 -8.31 -3.66 16.02
N GLU A 126 -9.43 -2.98 15.83
CA GLU A 126 -10.72 -3.36 16.45
C GLU A 126 -11.40 -4.49 15.68
N ASP A 127 -11.28 -4.50 14.35
CA ASP A 127 -11.91 -5.47 13.48
C ASP A 127 -10.98 -5.92 12.34
N SER A 128 -10.25 -7.00 12.57
CA SER A 128 -9.30 -7.53 11.57
C SER A 128 -9.97 -8.05 10.28
N SER A 129 -11.28 -8.32 10.31
CA SER A 129 -12.04 -8.74 9.13
C SER A 129 -12.40 -7.57 8.21
N ASN A 130 -12.42 -6.36 8.76
CA ASN A 130 -12.77 -5.12 8.08
C ASN A 130 -11.62 -4.10 8.13
N LEU A 131 -10.39 -4.56 7.89
CA LEU A 131 -9.19 -3.71 7.83
C LEU A 131 -9.03 -2.80 9.07
N CYS A 132 -9.30 -3.35 10.26
CA CYS A 132 -9.27 -2.66 11.56
C CYS A 132 -10.37 -1.61 11.80
N TYR A 133 -11.33 -1.43 10.88
CA TYR A 133 -12.42 -0.44 10.99
C TYR A 133 -13.79 -1.09 10.72
N SER A 134 -14.63 -1.22 11.74
CA SER A 134 -15.94 -1.88 11.63
C SER A 134 -16.90 -1.20 10.63
N GLU A 135 -16.70 0.09 10.36
CA GLU A 135 -17.46 0.86 9.37
C GLU A 135 -17.40 0.25 7.97
N LEU A 136 -16.29 -0.38 7.60
CA LEU A 136 -16.16 -1.06 6.29
C LEU A 136 -17.10 -2.28 6.18
N GLY A 137 -17.43 -2.91 7.31
CA GLY A 137 -18.45 -3.95 7.38
C GLY A 137 -19.84 -3.41 7.07
N TRP A 138 -20.20 -2.26 7.65
CA TRP A 138 -21.50 -1.61 7.41
C TRP A 138 -21.64 -1.13 5.96
N ILE A 139 -20.56 -0.60 5.39
CA ILE A 139 -20.52 -0.20 3.97
C ILE A 139 -20.71 -1.43 3.08
N SER A 140 -20.04 -2.54 3.39
CA SER A 140 -20.19 -3.79 2.65
C SER A 140 -21.62 -4.33 2.71
N GLU A 141 -22.26 -4.28 3.88
CA GLU A 141 -23.67 -4.67 4.03
C GLU A 141 -24.59 -3.78 3.18
N TYR A 142 -24.42 -2.46 3.28
CA TYR A 142 -25.21 -1.49 2.50
C TYR A 142 -25.07 -1.70 0.98
N LEU A 143 -23.84 -1.88 0.49
CA LEU A 143 -23.57 -2.06 -0.94
C LEU A 143 -24.07 -3.42 -1.47
N ASN A 144 -24.30 -4.39 -0.60
CA ASN A 144 -24.91 -5.68 -0.95
C ASN A 144 -26.44 -5.69 -0.79
N ASP A 145 -27.07 -4.61 -0.32
CA ASP A 145 -28.53 -4.50 -0.33
C ASP A 145 -29.04 -4.50 -1.78
N LYS A 146 -30.01 -5.37 -2.08
CA LYS A 146 -30.52 -5.56 -3.44
C LYS A 146 -31.12 -4.29 -4.04
N LYS A 147 -31.71 -3.42 -3.23
CA LYS A 147 -32.25 -2.13 -3.70
C LYS A 147 -31.11 -1.19 -4.06
N VAL A 148 -30.04 -1.16 -3.26
CA VAL A 148 -28.84 -0.37 -3.53
C VAL A 148 -28.14 -0.87 -4.80
N MET A 149 -27.88 -2.18 -4.92
CA MET A 149 -27.28 -2.76 -6.13
C MET A 149 -28.10 -2.46 -7.38
N LYS A 150 -29.43 -2.59 -7.30
CA LYS A 150 -30.33 -2.27 -8.41
C LYS A 150 -30.31 -0.77 -8.76
N ALA A 151 -30.29 0.10 -7.76
CA ALA A 151 -30.24 1.55 -7.98
C ALA A 151 -28.92 1.99 -8.63
N LEU A 152 -27.80 1.34 -8.28
CA LEU A 152 -26.49 1.57 -8.89
C LEU A 152 -26.35 0.92 -10.28
N GLY A 153 -27.28 0.05 -10.68
CA GLY A 153 -27.17 -0.72 -11.92
C GLY A 153 -26.00 -1.72 -11.88
N ALA A 154 -25.67 -2.25 -10.70
CA ALA A 154 -24.54 -3.16 -10.54
C ALA A 154 -24.80 -4.50 -11.25
N GLU A 155 -23.89 -4.90 -12.13
CA GLU A 155 -23.94 -6.16 -12.88
C GLU A 155 -23.20 -7.32 -12.18
N VAL A 156 -22.89 -7.15 -10.90
CA VAL A 156 -22.23 -8.15 -10.06
C VAL A 156 -23.21 -8.72 -9.04
N SER A 157 -22.97 -9.95 -8.59
CA SER A 157 -23.83 -10.61 -7.60
C SER A 157 -23.48 -10.27 -6.15
N LYS A 158 -22.27 -9.76 -5.90
CA LYS A 158 -21.76 -9.43 -4.57
C LYS A 158 -20.70 -8.33 -4.66
N TYR A 159 -20.69 -7.45 -3.67
CA TYR A 159 -19.63 -6.51 -3.39
C TYR A 159 -18.74 -7.03 -2.25
N ASP A 160 -17.42 -6.90 -2.42
CA ASP A 160 -16.41 -7.09 -1.37
C ASP A 160 -15.48 -5.87 -1.39
N SER A 161 -15.12 -5.33 -0.21
CA SER A 161 -14.27 -4.13 -0.14
C SER A 161 -12.88 -4.31 -0.73
N CYS A 162 -12.33 -5.52 -0.63
CA CYS A 162 -11.03 -5.88 -1.19
C CYS A 162 -11.08 -7.28 -1.79
N ASN A 163 -10.50 -7.44 -2.98
CA ASN A 163 -10.27 -8.76 -3.57
C ASN A 163 -8.85 -9.23 -3.24
N PHE A 164 -8.75 -10.18 -2.30
CA PHE A 164 -7.45 -10.69 -1.86
C PHE A 164 -6.75 -11.58 -2.89
N ASP A 165 -7.46 -12.11 -3.89
CA ASP A 165 -6.80 -12.80 -5.01
C ASP A 165 -6.04 -11.80 -5.89
N ILE A 166 -6.60 -10.64 -6.18
CA ILE A 166 -5.91 -9.57 -6.91
C ILE A 166 -4.71 -9.08 -6.09
N ASN A 167 -4.89 -8.81 -4.80
CA ASN A 167 -3.78 -8.44 -3.90
C ASN A 167 -2.63 -9.46 -3.96
N ARG A 168 -2.95 -10.75 -3.85
CA ARG A 168 -1.99 -11.85 -3.94
C ARG A 168 -1.32 -11.92 -5.30
N ASN A 169 -2.06 -11.68 -6.39
CA ASN A 169 -1.50 -11.67 -7.73
C ASN A 169 -0.49 -10.53 -7.91
N PHE A 170 -0.80 -9.31 -7.46
CA PHE A 170 0.14 -8.18 -7.49
C PHE A 170 1.42 -8.48 -6.71
N LEU A 171 1.30 -9.06 -5.51
CA LEU A 171 2.43 -9.50 -4.71
C LEU A 171 3.29 -10.52 -5.46
N PHE A 172 2.69 -11.56 -6.04
CA PHE A 172 3.41 -12.63 -6.74
C PHE A 172 3.91 -12.26 -8.14
N GLN A 173 3.49 -11.12 -8.69
CA GLN A 173 4.11 -10.52 -9.87
C GLN A 173 5.24 -9.55 -9.51
N GLY A 174 5.56 -9.39 -8.23
CA GLY A 174 6.66 -8.54 -7.77
C GLY A 174 6.37 -7.04 -7.85
N ASP A 175 5.11 -6.65 -8.01
CA ASP A 175 4.71 -5.26 -8.24
C ASP A 175 5.04 -4.35 -7.03
N TRP A 176 4.89 -4.88 -5.82
CA TRP A 176 5.03 -4.14 -4.56
C TRP A 176 6.35 -3.38 -4.42
N MET A 177 7.45 -3.95 -4.93
CA MET A 177 8.81 -3.39 -4.82
C MET A 177 9.33 -2.81 -6.12
N GLN A 178 8.48 -2.53 -7.11
CA GLN A 178 8.92 -1.89 -8.34
C GLN A 178 9.23 -0.39 -8.14
N PRO A 179 10.14 0.18 -8.93
CA PRO A 179 10.60 1.56 -8.77
C PRO A 179 9.67 2.60 -9.43
N PHE A 180 8.37 2.56 -9.15
CA PHE A 180 7.39 3.47 -9.78
C PHE A 180 7.59 4.94 -9.41
N HIS A 181 8.35 5.25 -8.36
CA HIS A 181 8.83 6.61 -8.07
C HIS A 181 9.57 7.26 -9.25
N ARG A 182 10.17 6.47 -10.17
CA ARG A 182 10.82 6.97 -11.39
C ARG A 182 9.84 7.58 -12.41
N LEU A 183 8.54 7.28 -12.26
CA LEU A 183 7.47 7.76 -13.14
C LEU A 183 6.69 8.94 -12.53
N VAL A 184 7.11 9.45 -11.37
CA VAL A 184 6.54 10.69 -10.84
C VAL A 184 6.92 11.82 -11.80
N PRO A 185 5.94 12.52 -12.41
CA PRO A 185 6.20 13.53 -13.44
C PRO A 185 6.97 14.76 -12.95
#